data_AF-A0A955FAR7-F1
#
_entry.id   AF-A0A955FAR7-F1
#
_cell.length_a   1.000
_cell.length_b   1.000
_cell.length_c   1.000
_cell.angle_alpha   90.00
_cell.angle_beta   90.00
_cell.angle_gamma   90.00
#
_symmetry.space_group_name_H-M   'P 1'
#
loop_
_entity.id
_entity.type
_entity.pdbx_description
1 polymer ?
#
loop_
_entity_poly.entity_id
_entity_poly.type
_entity_poly.pdbx_seq_one_letter_code
_entity_poly.pdbx_strand_id
1 'polypeptide(L)'
;EEFLKLYVAYKAETNFVDVVPQAKRLRLSLNMGFPEIDDPKGLCKDVSGLGRWGNGDVEVALSSLDELPYVLGLVRQSFEKQMGEGATA
;
A
#
# COMPACT_ATOMS: atom_id res chain seq x y z
N GLU A 1 6.98 -9.14 8.44
CA GLU A 1 7.67 -8.14 7.60
C GLU A 1 8.94 -8.76 7.02
N GLU A 2 9.42 -8.25 5.89
CA GLU A 2 10.66 -8.69 5.24
C GLU A 2 11.44 -7.48 4.73
N PHE A 3 12.74 -7.43 5.03
CA PHE A 3 13.62 -6.33 4.63
C PHE A 3 14.33 -6.67 3.32
N LEU A 4 14.01 -5.95 2.25
CA LEU A 4 14.62 -6.08 0.93
C LEU A 4 15.58 -4.92 0.67
N LYS A 5 16.40 -5.04 -0.38
CA LYS A 5 17.43 -4.04 -0.70
C LYS A 5 16.91 -2.60 -0.79
N LEU A 6 15.68 -2.42 -1.27
CA LEU A 6 15.11 -1.09 -1.55
C LEU A 6 13.84 -0.77 -0.74
N TYR A 7 13.26 -1.74 -0.04
CA TYR A 7 11.96 -1.56 0.61
C TYR A 7 11.74 -2.60 1.72
N VAL A 8 10.77 -2.32 2.59
CA VAL A 8 10.27 -3.27 3.58
C VAL A 8 8.90 -3.76 3.13
N ALA A 9 8.72 -5.06 3.03
CA ALA A 9 7.44 -5.67 2.69
C ALA A 9 6.72 -6.11 3.97
N TYR A 10 5.47 -5.67 4.13
CA TYR A 10 4.57 -6.20 5.15
C TYR A 10 3.60 -7.17 4.48
N LYS A 11 3.52 -8.39 5.05
CA LYS A 11 2.83 -9.52 4.44
C LYS A 11 1.76 -10.08 5.36
N ALA A 12 0.63 -10.45 4.77
CA ALA A 12 -0.37 -11.36 5.33
C ALA A 12 -0.21 -12.69 4.57
N GLU A 13 -1.12 -13.04 3.67
CA GLU A 13 -0.93 -14.12 2.70
C GLU A 13 0.11 -13.74 1.64
N THR A 14 0.01 -12.52 1.11
CA THR A 14 1.00 -11.89 0.24
C THR A 14 1.39 -10.52 0.77
N ASN A 15 2.20 -9.74 0.06
CA ASN A 15 2.47 -8.35 0.46
C ASN A 15 1.15 -7.58 0.46
N PHE A 16 0.77 -6.94 1.56
CA PHE A 16 -0.35 -5.98 1.55
C PHE A 16 0.16 -4.53 1.47
N VAL A 17 1.39 -4.28 1.93
CA VAL A 17 2.06 -3.01 1.68
C VAL A 17 3.57 -3.19 1.53
N ASP A 18 4.12 -2.50 0.54
CA ASP A 18 5.56 -2.30 0.39
C ASP A 18 5.90 -0.86 0.77
N VAL A 19 6.81 -0.68 1.72
CA VAL A 19 7.27 0.63 2.20
C VAL A 19 8.65 0.93 1.64
N VAL A 20 8.70 1.89 0.71
CA VAL A 20 9.91 2.34 0.04
C VAL A 20 10.41 3.64 0.69
N PRO A 21 11.54 3.62 1.41
CA PRO A 21 12.14 4.85 1.91
C PRO A 21 12.64 5.72 0.75
N GLN A 22 12.32 7.00 0.78
CA GLN A 22 12.86 8.02 -0.11
C GLN A 22 13.52 9.13 0.72
N ALA A 23 14.35 9.96 0.08
CA ALA A 23 15.11 11.01 0.77
C ALA A 23 14.26 12.00 1.60
N LYS A 24 12.97 12.16 1.29
CA LYS A 24 12.09 13.15 1.93
C LYS A 24 10.78 12.59 2.51
N ARG A 25 10.47 11.32 2.25
CA ARG A 25 9.16 10.73 2.56
C ARG A 25 9.22 9.21 2.43
N LEU A 26 8.20 8.52 2.92
CA LEU A 26 7.96 7.13 2.57
C LEU A 26 6.98 7.06 1.41
N ARG A 27 7.25 6.14 0.48
CA ARG A 27 6.31 5.79 -0.58
C ARG A 27 5.79 4.39 -0.32
N LEU A 28 4.48 4.25 -0.24
CA LEU A 28 3.81 3.00 0.05
C LEU A 28 3.14 2.51 -1.24
N SER A 29 3.35 1.24 -1.57
CA SER A 29 2.60 0.51 -2.60
C SER A 29 1.60 -0.39 -1.89
N LEU A 30 0.30 -0.17 -2.10
CA LEU A 30 -0.74 -0.98 -1.48
C LEU A 30 -1.18 -2.05 -2.47
N ASN A 31 -1.19 -3.31 -2.04
CA ASN A 31 -1.53 -4.43 -2.91
C ASN A 31 -3.04 -4.63 -2.99
N MET A 32 -3.70 -3.76 -3.76
CA MET A 32 -5.11 -3.83 -4.13
C MET A 32 -5.32 -3.05 -5.44
N GLY A 33 -6.47 -3.24 -6.10
CA GLY A 33 -6.82 -2.48 -7.30
C GLY A 33 -7.17 -1.03 -6.96
N PHE A 34 -6.77 -0.10 -7.83
CA PHE A 34 -7.07 1.32 -7.63
C PHE A 34 -8.58 1.64 -7.53
N PRO A 35 -9.50 0.99 -8.28
CA PRO A 35 -10.94 1.25 -8.14
C PRO A 35 -11.54 0.79 -6.81
N GLU A 36 -10.82 -0.01 -6.03
CA GLU A 36 -11.33 -0.64 -4.80
C GLU A 36 -10.99 0.17 -3.55
N ILE A 37 -10.09 1.14 -3.65
CA ILE A 37 -9.67 1.92 -2.49
C ILE A 37 -10.64 3.07 -2.22
N ASP A 38 -11.07 3.18 -0.96
CA ASP A 38 -11.82 4.33 -0.47
C ASP A 38 -10.85 5.39 0.04
N ASP A 39 -10.58 6.39 -0.82
CA ASP A 39 -9.68 7.50 -0.56
C ASP A 39 -10.39 8.86 -0.75
N PRO A 40 -11.21 9.30 0.23
CA PRO A 40 -11.97 10.55 0.14
C PRO A 40 -11.10 11.81 0.05
N LYS A 41 -9.81 11.72 0.40
CA LYS A 41 -8.85 12.83 0.28
C LYS A 41 -8.10 12.85 -1.06
N GLY A 42 -8.24 11.83 -1.90
CA GLY A 42 -7.57 11.74 -3.21
C GLY A 42 -6.03 11.77 -3.13
N LEU A 43 -5.45 11.18 -2.07
CA LEU A 43 -3.99 11.10 -1.90
C LEU A 43 -3.35 9.95 -2.67
N CYS A 44 -4.15 8.95 -3.05
CA CYS A 44 -3.73 7.77 -3.77
C CYS A 44 -3.55 8.05 -5.26
N LYS A 45 -2.61 7.33 -5.88
CA LYS A 45 -2.35 7.37 -7.31
C LYS A 45 -2.53 6.00 -7.92
N ASP A 46 -3.21 5.96 -9.06
CA ASP A 46 -3.31 4.78 -9.90
C ASP A 46 -1.96 4.52 -10.56
N VAL A 47 -1.40 3.34 -10.31
CA VAL A 47 -0.12 2.89 -10.88
C VAL A 47 -0.23 1.61 -11.72
N SER A 48 -1.45 1.10 -11.97
CA SER A 48 -1.72 -0.15 -12.69
C SER A 48 -1.11 -0.22 -14.09
N GLY A 49 -1.03 0.91 -14.81
CA GLY A 49 -0.53 1.00 -16.19
C GLY A 49 0.93 1.39 -16.36
N LEU A 50 1.70 1.57 -15.26
CA LEU A 50 3.02 2.21 -15.32
C LEU A 50 4.20 1.25 -15.56
N GLY A 51 3.96 -0.05 -15.79
CA GLY A 51 5.01 -1.04 -16.09
C GLY A 51 6.04 -1.18 -14.97
N ARG A 52 5.59 -1.11 -13.71
CA ARG A 52 6.45 -1.07 -12.53
C ARG A 52 6.71 -2.47 -11.99
N TRP A 53 7.87 -2.64 -11.39
CA TRP A 53 8.18 -3.78 -10.54
C TRP A 53 7.55 -3.53 -9.15
N GLY A 54 6.51 -4.28 -8.80
CA GLY A 54 5.82 -4.16 -7.51
C GLY A 54 4.48 -4.87 -7.51
N ASN A 55 3.96 -5.12 -6.30
CA ASN A 55 2.63 -5.71 -6.09
C ASN A 55 1.67 -4.59 -5.70
N GLY A 56 0.66 -4.33 -6.53
CA GLY A 56 -0.40 -3.37 -6.25
C GLY A 56 -0.52 -2.21 -7.24
N ASP A 57 -1.75 -1.72 -7.38
CA ASP A 57 -2.11 -0.66 -8.32
C ASP A 57 -2.25 0.70 -7.64
N VAL A 58 -2.02 0.78 -6.32
CA VAL A 58 -2.19 1.99 -5.52
C VAL A 58 -0.86 2.45 -4.93
N GLU A 59 -0.52 3.72 -5.16
CA GLU A 59 0.60 4.39 -4.50
C GLU A 59 0.12 5.54 -3.60
N VAL A 60 0.65 5.63 -2.38
CA VAL A 60 0.45 6.78 -1.48
C VAL A 60 1.77 7.20 -0.85
N ALA A 61 1.93 8.50 -0.60
CA ALA A 61 3.11 9.06 0.05
C ALA A 61 2.80 9.43 1.50
N LEU A 62 3.72 9.11 2.42
CA LEU A 62 3.71 9.57 3.80
C LEU A 62 4.88 10.53 4.00
N SER A 63 4.58 11.82 4.10
CA SER A 63 5.58 12.89 4.18
C SER A 63 5.72 13.47 5.59
N SER A 64 4.72 13.28 6.44
CA SER A 64 4.71 13.77 7.83
C SER A 64 3.90 12.87 8.76
N LEU A 65 4.11 13.02 10.07
CA LEU A 65 3.47 12.15 11.07
C LEU A 65 1.96 12.42 11.24
N ASP A 66 1.48 13.61 10.91
CA ASP A 66 0.06 13.97 10.94
C ASP A 66 -0.75 13.29 9.82
N GLU A 67 -0.11 12.87 8.73
CA GLU A 67 -0.72 12.07 7.68
C GLU A 67 -0.86 10.58 8.09
N LEU A 68 -0.08 10.13 9.09
CA LEU A 68 0.02 8.73 9.46
C LEU A 68 -1.32 8.07 9.78
N PRO A 69 -2.24 8.67 10.58
CA PRO A 69 -3.52 8.04 10.87
C PRO A 69 -4.35 7.77 9.61
N TYR A 70 -4.30 8.68 8.64
CA TYR A 70 -5.03 8.53 7.39
C TYR A 70 -4.40 7.45 6.49
N VAL A 71 -3.07 7.51 6.32
CA VAL A 71 -2.33 6.53 5.53
C VAL A 71 -2.46 5.12 6.12
N LEU A 72 -2.46 4.98 7.44
CA LEU A 72 -2.73 3.69 8.09
C LEU A 72 -4.14 3.16 7.79
N GLY A 73 -5.15 4.03 7.66
CA GLY A 73 -6.48 3.66 7.20
C GLY A 73 -6.48 3.06 5.80
N LEU A 74 -5.71 3.65 4.87
CA LEU A 74 -5.54 3.12 3.51
C LEU A 74 -4.80 1.78 3.50
N VAL A 75 -3.71 1.66 4.29
CA VAL A 75 -2.96 0.40 4.44
C VAL A 75 -3.85 -0.72 4.99
N ARG A 76 -4.73 -0.38 5.94
CA ARG A 76 -5.67 -1.33 6.54
C ARG A 76 -6.65 -1.90 5.50
N GLN A 77 -7.11 -1.12 4.54
CA GLN A 77 -7.99 -1.62 3.46
C GLN A 77 -7.31 -2.73 2.65
N SER A 78 -6.03 -2.55 2.28
CA SER A 78 -5.27 -3.58 1.56
C SER A 78 -5.01 -4.83 2.40
N PHE A 79 -4.77 -4.67 3.71
CA PHE A 79 -4.65 -5.80 4.64
C PHE A 79 -5.97 -6.58 4.77
N GLU A 80 -7.08 -5.89 5.01
CA GLU A 80 -8.40 -6.50 5.18
C GLU A 80 -8.87 -7.22 3.92
N LYS A 81 -8.52 -6.71 2.72
CA LYS A 81 -8.81 -7.40 1.46
C LYS A 81 -8.22 -8.82 1.42
N GLN A 82 -6.95 -8.98 1.79
CA GLN A 82 -6.31 -10.30 1.81
C GLN A 82 -6.91 -11.22 2.88
N MET A 83 -7.23 -10.68 4.05
CA MET A 83 -7.82 -11.46 5.14
C MET A 83 -9.28 -11.85 4.88
N GLY A 84 -10.01 -11.06 4.08
CA GLY A 84 -11.40 -11.33 3.69
C GLY A 84 -11.53 -12.37 2.58
N GLU A 85 -10.56 -12.44 1.66
CA GLU A 85 -10.53 -13.45 0.59
C GLU A 85 -10.23 -14.87 1.13
N GLY A 86 -9.48 -14.99 2.23
CA GLY A 86 -9.19 -16.27 2.90
C GLY A 86 -10.35 -16.90 3.70
N ALA A 87 -11.46 -16.19 3.89
CA ALA A 87 -12.64 -16.70 4.62
C ALA A 87 -13.64 -17.47 3.73
N THR A 88 -13.38 -17.55 2.42
CA THR A 88 -14.25 -18.22 1.43
C THR A 88 -13.61 -19.43 0.72
N ALA A 89 -12.53 -19.98 1.26
CA ALA A 89 -11.89 -21.20 0.75
C ALA A 89 -12.25 -22.43 1.61
#